data_AF-A0A2I0FYP9-F1
#
_entry.id   AF-A0A2I0FYP9-F1
#
_cell.length_a   1.000
_cell.length_b   1.000
_cell.length_c   1.000
_cell.angle_alpha   90.00
_cell.angle_beta   90.00
_cell.angle_gamma   90.00
#
_symmetry.space_group_name_H-M   'P 1'
#
loop_
_entity.id
_entity.type
_entity.pdbx_description
1 polymer ?
#
loop_
_entity_poly.entity_id
_entity_poly.type
_entity_poly.pdbx_seq_one_letter_code
_entity_poly.pdbx_strand_id
1 'polypeptide(L)'
;MRSELLSVAKLGALIGFVMFGYTLGSGRSDALVAFVKEDRDRARNDLAQLRDEFDSLKLQLATTVSNNPAISSEAEKAENKTDPDNPSPQRFASEQRIIQTQNTDVFFDGSLDITLIATHYSGSPLRYKASATVLIPGSEPFTIKDADPGSAFSVGDFQVVIFSTGIFSATFKVFKIK
;
A
#
# COMPACT_ATOMS: atom_id res chain seq x y z
N MET A 1 -32.28 -37.37 -29.72
CA MET A 1 -31.78 -36.84 -31.00
C MET A 1 -32.66 -35.68 -31.46
N ARG A 2 -32.21 -34.45 -31.27
CA ARG A 2 -32.42 -33.32 -32.18
C ARG A 2 -31.40 -32.24 -31.84
N SER A 3 -30.59 -31.98 -32.85
CA SER A 3 -29.39 -31.17 -32.89
C SER A 3 -29.68 -29.67 -32.80
N GLU A 4 -28.70 -29.00 -32.23
CA GLU A 4 -28.16 -27.69 -32.58
C GLU A 4 -28.76 -26.99 -33.81
N LEU A 5 -29.13 -25.72 -33.62
CA LEU A 5 -29.19 -24.70 -34.67
C LEU A 5 -28.90 -23.33 -34.02
N LEU A 6 -27.78 -22.73 -34.45
CA LEU A 6 -27.51 -21.29 -34.56
C LEU A 6 -27.38 -20.53 -33.22
N SER A 7 -26.21 -20.19 -32.68
CA SER A 7 -25.10 -19.40 -33.26
C SER A 7 -25.56 -18.27 -34.19
N VAL A 8 -25.09 -17.06 -33.88
CA VAL A 8 -25.28 -15.77 -34.59
C VAL A 8 -26.52 -14.95 -34.17
N ALA A 9 -26.47 -14.41 -32.95
CA ALA A 9 -27.06 -13.10 -32.64
C ALA A 9 -26.06 -12.32 -31.77
N LYS A 10 -24.93 -11.99 -32.39
CA LYS A 10 -23.97 -10.99 -31.90
C LYS A 10 -24.62 -9.61 -31.94
N LEU A 11 -24.14 -8.75 -31.03
CA LEU A 11 -24.26 -7.27 -31.00
C LEU A 11 -25.65 -6.69 -30.68
N GLY A 12 -25.82 -6.24 -29.44
CA GLY A 12 -26.89 -5.28 -29.14
C GLY A 12 -27.23 -5.07 -27.67
N ALA A 13 -26.25 -4.85 -26.78
CA ALA A 13 -26.49 -4.22 -25.46
C ALA A 13 -25.17 -3.83 -24.78
N LEU A 14 -24.27 -3.16 -25.50
CA LEU A 14 -23.25 -2.31 -24.88
C LEU A 14 -23.83 -0.89 -24.94
N ILE A 15 -23.67 -0.12 -23.85
CA ILE A 15 -24.23 1.20 -23.52
C ILE A 15 -25.47 1.12 -22.60
N GLY A 16 -25.21 0.70 -21.35
CA GLY A 16 -26.13 0.87 -20.22
C GLY A 16 -25.46 1.55 -19.02
N PHE A 17 -24.39 2.34 -19.23
CA PHE A 17 -23.61 2.95 -18.15
C PHE A 17 -23.24 4.43 -18.37
N VAL A 18 -24.04 5.19 -19.14
CA VAL A 18 -23.78 6.64 -19.39
C VAL A 18 -24.94 7.56 -18.96
N MET A 19 -26.04 7.03 -18.40
CA MET A 19 -27.13 7.85 -17.85
C MET A 19 -27.02 8.06 -16.32
N PHE A 20 -25.80 8.35 -15.83
CA PHE A 20 -25.60 8.95 -14.50
C PHE A 20 -25.47 10.48 -14.58
N GLY A 21 -25.66 11.06 -15.78
CA GLY A 21 -25.70 12.50 -16.01
C GLY A 21 -27.13 12.97 -16.29
N TYR A 22 -27.52 14.07 -15.67
CA TYR A 22 -28.70 14.90 -15.97
C TYR A 22 -30.05 14.46 -15.37
N THR A 23 -30.13 14.53 -14.04
CA THR A 23 -31.33 15.08 -13.39
C THR A 23 -30.87 16.08 -12.33
N LEU A 24 -30.61 17.28 -12.85
CA LEU A 24 -30.35 18.51 -12.12
C LEU A 24 -31.71 19.04 -11.65
N GLY A 25 -32.13 18.67 -10.45
CA GLY A 25 -33.24 19.31 -9.74
C GLY A 25 -32.72 20.58 -9.07
N SER A 26 -33.07 21.75 -9.63
CA SER A 26 -32.82 23.08 -9.09
C SER A 26 -33.48 23.25 -7.71
N GLY A 27 -32.69 23.27 -6.64
CA GLY A 27 -33.21 23.51 -5.29
C GLY A 27 -32.28 23.19 -4.11
N ARG A 28 -31.11 22.58 -4.33
CA ARG A 28 -30.16 22.21 -3.25
C ARG A 28 -28.80 22.93 -3.29
N SER A 29 -28.67 23.96 -4.12
CA SER A 29 -27.40 24.64 -4.40
C SER A 29 -26.83 25.41 -3.21
N ASP A 30 -27.66 25.95 -2.32
CA ASP A 30 -27.15 26.77 -1.19
C ASP A 30 -26.51 25.91 -0.09
N ALA A 31 -27.13 24.76 0.23
CA ALA A 31 -26.60 23.83 1.23
C ALA A 31 -25.33 23.11 0.74
N LEU A 32 -25.23 22.77 -0.54
CA LEU A 32 -24.03 22.15 -1.11
C LEU A 32 -22.89 23.16 -1.25
N VAL A 33 -23.17 24.41 -1.62
CA VAL A 33 -22.13 25.46 -1.67
C VAL A 33 -21.69 25.84 -0.24
N ALA A 34 -22.61 25.86 0.73
CA ALA A 34 -22.26 26.03 2.14
C ALA A 34 -21.38 24.89 2.67
N PHE A 35 -21.74 23.64 2.37
CA PHE A 35 -20.94 22.47 2.74
C PHE A 35 -19.55 22.48 2.08
N VAL A 36 -19.47 22.79 0.79
CA VAL A 36 -18.18 22.88 0.07
C VAL A 36 -17.32 24.04 0.59
N LYS A 37 -17.93 25.16 1.00
CA LYS A 37 -17.20 26.27 1.64
C LYS A 37 -16.72 25.88 3.03
N GLU A 38 -17.54 25.23 3.83
CA GLU A 38 -17.19 24.75 5.17
C GLU A 38 -16.05 23.72 5.11
N ASP A 39 -16.11 22.78 4.17
CA ASP A 39 -15.08 21.75 4.00
C ASP A 39 -13.74 22.36 3.53
N ARG A 40 -13.80 23.34 2.61
CA ARG A 40 -12.63 24.11 2.18
C ARG A 40 -12.02 24.93 3.32
N ASP A 41 -12.85 25.56 4.14
CA ASP A 41 -12.38 26.42 5.23
C ASP A 41 -11.80 25.57 6.40
N ARG A 42 -12.34 24.37 6.65
CA ARG A 42 -11.72 23.37 7.55
C ARG A 42 -10.36 22.91 7.03
N ALA A 43 -10.26 22.53 5.76
CA ALA A 43 -8.98 22.12 5.17
C ALA A 43 -7.91 23.21 5.25
N ARG A 44 -8.29 24.49 5.15
CA ARG A 44 -7.36 25.61 5.33
C ARG A 44 -6.90 25.79 6.78
N ASN A 45 -7.78 25.58 7.75
CA ASN A 45 -7.44 25.64 9.16
C ASN A 45 -6.54 24.45 9.56
N ASP A 46 -6.81 23.26 9.04
CA ASP A 46 -5.97 22.07 9.29
C ASP A 46 -4.56 22.25 8.69
N LEU A 47 -4.45 22.85 7.50
CA LEU A 47 -3.15 23.18 6.89
C LEU A 47 -2.39 24.25 7.68
N ALA A 48 -3.08 25.21 8.31
CA ALA A 48 -2.45 26.20 9.16
C ALA A 48 -1.93 25.57 10.46
N GLN A 49 -2.72 24.69 11.10
CA GLN A 49 -2.31 23.97 12.31
C GLN A 49 -1.13 23.03 12.04
N LEU A 50 -1.15 22.25 10.95
CA LEU A 50 -0.04 21.38 10.59
C LEU A 50 1.26 22.17 10.33
N ARG A 51 1.16 23.38 9.77
CA ARG A 51 2.31 24.24 9.55
C ARG A 51 2.90 24.74 10.87
N ASP A 52 2.06 25.16 11.79
CA ASP A 52 2.49 25.62 13.12
C ASP A 52 3.12 24.47 13.93
N GLU A 53 2.56 23.26 13.82
CA GLU A 53 3.14 22.04 14.41
C GLU A 53 4.51 21.73 13.80
N PHE A 54 4.67 21.84 12.47
CA PHE A 54 5.95 21.61 11.80
C PHE A 54 7.03 22.63 12.21
N ASP A 55 6.66 23.91 12.33
CA ASP A 55 7.58 24.96 12.78
C ASP A 55 7.98 24.73 14.25
N SER A 56 7.08 24.24 15.11
CA SER A 56 7.40 23.88 16.50
C SER A 56 8.36 22.69 16.59
N LEU A 57 8.17 21.66 15.75
CA LEU A 57 9.05 20.48 15.67
C LEU A 57 10.42 20.85 15.12
N LYS A 58 10.47 21.74 14.12
CA LYS A 58 11.73 22.27 13.59
C LYS A 58 12.48 23.08 14.64
N LEU A 59 11.77 23.89 15.44
CA LEU A 59 12.38 24.63 16.55
C LEU A 59 12.89 23.68 17.62
N GLN A 60 12.12 22.65 17.98
CA GLN A 60 12.52 21.63 18.95
C GLN A 60 13.76 20.86 18.46
N LEU A 61 13.81 20.49 17.18
CA LEU A 61 14.97 19.85 16.58
C LEU A 61 16.18 20.79 16.54
N ALA A 62 15.99 22.07 16.17
CA ALA A 62 17.05 23.07 16.19
C ALA A 62 17.59 23.31 17.61
N THR A 63 16.74 23.34 18.63
CA THR A 63 17.18 23.42 20.04
C THR A 63 17.86 22.15 20.53
N THR A 64 17.44 20.98 20.04
CA THR A 64 18.07 19.69 20.37
C THR A 64 19.46 19.58 19.74
N VAL A 65 19.62 20.06 18.50
CA VAL A 65 20.92 20.14 17.81
C VAL A 65 21.80 21.24 18.43
N SER A 66 21.22 22.35 18.88
CA SER A 66 21.96 23.46 19.52
C SER A 66 22.47 23.12 20.93
N ASN A 67 21.73 22.32 21.70
CA ASN A 67 22.14 21.94 23.06
C ASN A 67 23.10 20.73 23.11
N ASN A 68 23.42 20.13 21.95
CA ASN A 68 24.33 18.99 21.86
C ASN A 68 25.40 19.26 20.78
N PRO A 69 26.57 19.84 21.13
CA PRO A 69 27.63 20.09 20.16
C PRO A 69 28.32 18.80 19.65
N ALA A 70 27.77 17.62 19.92
CA ALA A 70 28.39 16.33 19.59
C ALA A 70 28.04 15.75 18.20
N ILE A 71 27.24 16.45 17.38
CA ILE A 71 26.80 15.90 16.06
C ILE A 71 27.10 16.86 14.92
N SER A 72 28.29 17.48 14.92
CA SER A 72 28.75 18.24 13.76
C SER A 72 30.26 18.22 13.61
N SER A 73 30.88 17.04 13.74
CA SER A 73 32.28 16.80 13.34
C SER A 73 32.57 15.30 13.28
N GLU A 74 32.07 14.58 12.27
CA GLU A 74 32.64 13.28 11.85
C GLU A 74 32.10 12.87 10.47
N ALA A 75 32.31 13.77 9.51
CA ALA A 75 32.56 13.37 8.14
C ALA A 75 34.06 13.08 8.01
N GLU A 76 34.37 11.85 7.61
CA GLU A 76 35.62 11.41 6.96
C GLU A 76 36.91 11.42 7.80
N LYS A 77 37.34 10.22 8.25
CA LYS A 77 38.50 9.47 7.69
C LYS A 77 39.15 8.55 8.73
N ALA A 78 39.05 7.25 8.48
CA ALA A 78 39.94 6.15 8.85
C ALA A 78 40.21 5.87 10.35
N GLU A 79 39.78 4.69 10.82
CA GLU A 79 40.77 3.65 11.14
C GLU A 79 40.17 2.24 11.02
N ASN A 80 40.82 1.46 10.19
CA ASN A 80 40.67 0.05 9.96
C ASN A 80 41.08 -0.73 11.22
N LYS A 81 40.12 -1.33 11.93
CA LYS A 81 40.34 -2.55 12.71
C LYS A 81 39.26 -3.56 12.37
N THR A 82 39.64 -4.46 11.48
CA THR A 82 38.99 -5.72 11.16
C THR A 82 38.79 -6.54 12.44
N ASP A 83 37.56 -6.55 12.99
CA ASP A 83 37.04 -7.70 13.73
C ASP A 83 36.39 -8.64 12.70
N PRO A 84 36.91 -9.85 12.47
CA PRO A 84 36.43 -10.74 11.43
C PRO A 84 35.33 -11.65 11.99
N ASP A 85 34.17 -11.11 12.40
CA ASP A 85 33.00 -11.98 12.64
C ASP A 85 31.62 -11.30 12.68
N ASN A 86 31.48 -10.08 12.12
CA ASN A 86 30.16 -9.49 11.97
C ASN A 86 29.67 -9.68 10.53
N PRO A 87 28.68 -10.55 10.26
CA PRO A 87 28.09 -10.62 8.93
C PRO A 87 27.43 -9.26 8.65
N SER A 88 28.07 -8.49 7.77
CA SER A 88 27.50 -7.29 7.16
C SER A 88 26.03 -7.53 6.85
N PRO A 89 25.09 -6.63 7.22
CA PRO A 89 23.69 -6.81 6.88
C PRO A 89 23.60 -6.88 5.36
N GLN A 90 23.36 -8.08 4.84
CA GLN A 90 23.14 -8.32 3.42
C GLN A 90 22.01 -7.37 3.01
N ARG A 91 22.35 -6.36 2.20
CA ARG A 91 21.38 -5.38 1.71
C ARG A 91 20.53 -6.04 0.63
N PHE A 92 19.53 -6.80 1.05
CA PHE A 92 18.53 -7.34 0.13
C PHE A 92 17.74 -6.18 -0.47
N ALA A 93 17.55 -6.19 -1.79
CA ALA A 93 16.63 -5.27 -2.44
C ALA A 93 15.22 -5.56 -1.90
N SER A 94 14.51 -4.53 -1.43
CA SER A 94 13.17 -4.70 -0.87
C SER A 94 12.23 -3.60 -1.32
N GLU A 95 11.00 -3.97 -1.65
CA GLU A 95 9.90 -3.06 -1.96
C GLU A 95 8.75 -3.30 -0.99
N GLN A 96 8.03 -2.23 -0.62
CA GLN A 96 6.88 -2.32 0.27
C GLN A 96 5.71 -1.54 -0.33
N ARG A 97 4.54 -2.17 -0.42
CA ARG A 97 3.33 -1.54 -0.95
C ARG A 97 2.08 -1.95 -0.17
N ILE A 98 1.10 -1.06 -0.18
CA ILE A 98 -0.21 -1.28 0.42
C ILE A 98 -1.15 -1.66 -0.73
N ILE A 99 -1.71 -2.87 -0.65
CA ILE A 99 -2.62 -3.40 -1.66
C ILE A 99 -4.01 -3.41 -1.07
N GLN A 100 -4.98 -2.86 -1.81
CA GLN A 100 -6.39 -2.92 -1.45
C GLN A 100 -7.01 -4.25 -1.86
N THR A 101 -8.06 -4.68 -1.16
CA THR A 101 -8.77 -5.91 -1.46
C THR A 101 -9.30 -5.89 -2.89
N GLN A 102 -9.11 -7.00 -3.62
CA GLN A 102 -9.40 -7.20 -5.05
C GLN A 102 -8.52 -6.40 -6.01
N ASN A 103 -7.47 -5.72 -5.52
CA ASN A 103 -6.49 -5.06 -6.38
C ASN A 103 -5.21 -5.89 -6.49
N THR A 104 -4.51 -5.67 -7.59
CA THR A 104 -3.17 -6.21 -7.85
C THR A 104 -2.17 -5.07 -7.84
N ASP A 105 -1.01 -5.30 -7.24
CA ASP A 105 0.14 -4.40 -7.34
C ASP A 105 1.36 -5.17 -7.82
N VAL A 106 2.27 -4.43 -8.45
CA VAL A 106 3.44 -4.96 -9.14
C VAL A 106 4.70 -4.57 -8.39
N PHE A 107 5.60 -5.53 -8.24
CA PHE A 107 6.87 -5.39 -7.53
C PHE A 107 8.04 -5.65 -8.48
N PHE A 108 9.15 -4.95 -8.25
CA PHE A 108 10.40 -5.11 -9.01
C PHE A 108 10.17 -5.05 -10.52
N ASP A 109 9.51 -3.98 -10.97
CA ASP A 109 9.26 -3.67 -12.39
C ASP A 109 8.57 -4.80 -13.19
N GLY A 110 7.66 -5.54 -12.57
CA GLY A 110 6.91 -6.62 -13.24
C GLY A 110 7.47 -8.02 -13.01
N SER A 111 8.45 -8.16 -12.12
CA SER A 111 8.99 -9.49 -11.79
C SER A 111 8.07 -10.29 -10.87
N LEU A 112 7.16 -9.62 -10.15
CA LEU A 112 6.23 -10.25 -9.23
C LEU A 112 4.95 -9.41 -9.08
N ASP A 113 3.81 -10.06 -9.22
CA ASP A 113 2.49 -9.45 -9.00
C ASP A 113 1.88 -10.05 -7.73
N ILE A 114 1.29 -9.20 -6.89
CA ILE A 114 0.53 -9.65 -5.72
C ILE A 114 -0.90 -9.12 -5.85
N THR A 115 -1.86 -10.04 -5.83
CA THR A 115 -3.28 -9.73 -5.76
C THR A 115 -3.79 -10.02 -4.36
N LEU A 116 -4.29 -9.01 -3.66
CA LEU A 116 -4.98 -9.23 -2.40
C LEU A 116 -6.42 -9.67 -2.68
N ILE A 117 -6.79 -10.89 -2.31
CA ILE A 117 -8.13 -11.43 -2.59
C ILE A 117 -9.12 -10.96 -1.52
N ALA A 118 -8.75 -11.12 -0.25
CA ALA A 118 -9.62 -10.82 0.87
C ALA A 118 -8.83 -10.56 2.14
N THR A 119 -9.44 -9.79 3.02
CA THR A 119 -9.04 -9.61 4.41
C THR A 119 -10.23 -9.99 5.29
N HIS A 120 -10.04 -10.90 6.23
CA HIS A 120 -11.11 -11.32 7.13
C HIS A 120 -10.61 -11.34 8.57
N TYR A 121 -11.53 -11.19 9.52
CA TYR A 121 -11.21 -11.06 10.94
C TYR A 121 -11.46 -12.40 11.64
N SER A 122 -10.42 -13.04 12.16
CA SER A 122 -10.52 -14.37 12.79
C SER A 122 -9.41 -14.60 13.82
N GLY A 123 -9.53 -15.70 14.58
CA GLY A 123 -8.52 -16.12 15.57
C GLY A 123 -8.80 -15.66 17.02
N SER A 124 -7.92 -16.08 17.94
CA SER A 124 -7.93 -15.68 19.36
C SER A 124 -6.47 -15.43 19.80
N PRO A 125 -6.05 -14.17 20.02
CA PRO A 125 -6.84 -12.93 19.91
C PRO A 125 -7.27 -12.65 18.47
N LEU A 126 -8.39 -11.96 18.31
CA LEU A 126 -8.96 -11.63 17.00
C LEU A 126 -8.01 -10.71 16.20
N ARG A 127 -7.67 -11.11 14.98
CA ARG A 127 -6.77 -10.38 14.08
C ARG A 127 -7.27 -10.42 12.64
N TYR A 128 -6.90 -9.40 11.86
CA TYR A 128 -7.13 -9.43 10.42
C TYR A 128 -6.12 -10.35 9.76
N LYS A 129 -6.62 -11.30 8.98
CA LYS A 129 -5.84 -12.23 8.18
C LYS A 129 -6.01 -11.91 6.70
N ALA A 130 -4.94 -12.05 5.94
CA ALA A 130 -4.93 -11.76 4.51
C ALA A 130 -4.89 -13.04 3.69
N SER A 131 -5.69 -13.06 2.63
CA SER A 131 -5.67 -14.08 1.59
C SER A 131 -5.29 -13.40 0.29
N ALA A 132 -4.24 -13.88 -0.36
CA ALA A 132 -3.63 -13.24 -1.51
C ALA A 132 -3.08 -14.27 -2.49
N THR A 133 -2.93 -13.87 -3.75
CA THR A 133 -2.22 -14.66 -4.76
C THR A 133 -0.96 -13.91 -5.17
N VAL A 134 0.15 -14.62 -5.20
CA VAL A 134 1.44 -14.15 -5.69
C VAL A 134 1.70 -14.83 -7.03
N LEU A 135 1.99 -14.03 -8.05
CA LEU A 135 2.25 -14.51 -9.40
C LEU A 135 3.64 -14.03 -9.83
N ILE A 136 4.47 -14.96 -10.28
CA ILE A 136 5.69 -14.65 -11.02
C ILE A 136 5.38 -14.95 -12.49
N PRO A 137 5.62 -14.01 -13.43
CA PRO A 137 5.37 -14.26 -14.84
C PRO A 137 6.10 -15.51 -15.33
N GLY A 138 5.35 -16.47 -15.86
CA GLY A 138 5.88 -17.74 -16.35
C GLY A 138 5.96 -18.87 -15.32
N SER A 139 5.57 -18.64 -14.06
CA SER A 139 5.43 -19.70 -13.05
C SER A 139 3.97 -19.98 -12.70
N GLU A 140 3.72 -21.07 -11.97
CA GLU A 140 2.42 -21.30 -11.36
C GLU A 140 2.11 -20.25 -10.28
N PRO A 141 0.85 -19.79 -10.14
CA PRO A 141 0.46 -18.86 -9.09
C PRO A 141 0.57 -19.50 -7.71
N PHE A 142 1.13 -18.76 -6.74
CA PHE A 142 1.20 -19.17 -5.34
C PHE A 142 0.07 -18.53 -4.54
N THR A 143 -0.74 -19.33 -3.86
CA THR A 143 -1.87 -18.83 -3.07
C THR A 143 -1.55 -18.80 -1.58
N ILE A 144 -1.65 -17.63 -0.98
CA ILE A 144 -1.61 -17.39 0.46
C ILE A 144 -3.05 -17.40 0.99
N LYS A 145 -3.33 -18.24 1.99
CA LYS A 145 -4.65 -18.34 2.62
C LYS A 145 -4.54 -18.00 4.09
N ASP A 146 -5.41 -17.10 4.53
CA ASP A 146 -5.65 -16.78 5.94
C ASP A 146 -4.36 -16.53 6.73
N ALA A 147 -3.46 -15.74 6.15
CA ALA A 147 -2.15 -15.49 6.71
C ALA A 147 -2.17 -14.31 7.68
N ASP A 148 -1.50 -14.48 8.81
CA ASP A 148 -1.39 -13.47 9.85
C ASP A 148 -0.32 -12.41 9.50
N PRO A 149 -0.46 -11.17 9.98
CA PRO A 149 0.62 -10.18 9.91
C PRO A 149 1.91 -10.73 10.53
N GLY A 150 3.04 -10.48 9.86
CA GLY A 150 4.35 -11.04 10.17
C GLY A 150 4.67 -12.35 9.44
N SER A 151 3.68 -12.98 8.78
CA SER A 151 3.92 -14.20 7.99
C SER A 151 4.81 -13.90 6.79
N ALA A 152 5.76 -14.80 6.52
CA ALA A 152 6.68 -14.73 5.40
C ALA A 152 6.56 -15.99 4.52
N PHE A 153 6.57 -15.79 3.21
CA PHE A 153 6.44 -16.85 2.21
C PHE A 153 7.54 -16.71 1.17
N SER A 154 8.27 -17.79 0.90
CA SER A 154 9.27 -17.83 -0.17
C SER A 154 8.62 -18.30 -1.46
N VAL A 155 8.66 -17.47 -2.49
CA VAL A 155 8.09 -17.74 -3.82
C VAL A 155 9.17 -17.46 -4.85
N GLY A 156 9.74 -18.51 -5.44
CA GLY A 156 10.89 -18.40 -6.35
C GLY A 156 12.08 -17.69 -5.67
N ASP A 157 12.51 -16.58 -6.25
CA ASP A 157 13.63 -15.77 -5.77
C ASP A 157 13.21 -14.61 -4.85
N PHE A 158 11.94 -14.60 -4.44
CA PHE A 158 11.34 -13.56 -3.62
C PHE A 158 10.87 -14.09 -2.27
N GLN A 159 11.02 -13.26 -1.23
CA GLN A 159 10.38 -13.46 0.06
C GLN A 159 9.28 -12.41 0.22
N VAL A 160 8.03 -12.87 0.25
CA VAL A 160 6.86 -12.02 0.46
C VAL A 160 6.51 -12.04 1.95
N VAL A 161 6.55 -10.89 2.60
CA VAL A 161 6.18 -10.71 4.01
C VAL A 161 4.93 -9.87 4.11
N ILE A 162 3.95 -10.34 4.86
CA ILE A 162 2.75 -9.57 5.18
C ILE A 162 3.10 -8.68 6.36
N PHE A 163 3.41 -7.41 6.10
CA PHE A 163 3.86 -6.49 7.14
C PHE A 163 2.72 -6.06 8.06
N SER A 164 1.54 -5.79 7.49
CA SER A 164 0.34 -5.44 8.25
C SER A 164 -0.92 -5.79 7.46
N THR A 165 -2.02 -6.01 8.17
CA THR A 165 -3.35 -6.29 7.58
C THR A 165 -4.38 -5.38 8.21
N GLY A 166 -5.23 -4.77 7.38
CA GLY A 166 -6.37 -3.95 7.76
C GLY A 166 -7.69 -4.54 7.25
N ILE A 167 -8.76 -3.74 7.35
CA ILE A 167 -10.12 -4.18 7.00
C ILE A 167 -10.27 -4.44 5.49
N PHE A 168 -9.66 -3.61 4.65
CA PHE A 168 -9.78 -3.63 3.19
C PHE A 168 -8.43 -3.55 2.47
N SER A 169 -7.33 -3.76 3.19
CA SER A 169 -5.99 -3.66 2.63
C SER A 169 -4.99 -4.48 3.44
N ALA A 170 -3.87 -4.81 2.82
CA ALA A 170 -2.72 -5.38 3.48
C ALA A 170 -1.44 -4.77 2.92
N THR A 171 -0.45 -4.59 3.79
CA THR A 171 0.87 -4.12 3.40
C THR A 171 1.77 -5.32 3.17
N PHE A 172 2.30 -5.42 1.96
CA PHE A 172 3.25 -6.46 1.58
C PHE A 172 4.64 -5.84 1.47
N LYS A 173 5.62 -6.49 2.07
CA LYS A 173 7.03 -6.20 1.88
C LYS A 173 7.68 -7.39 1.19
N VAL A 174 8.24 -7.15 0.02
CA VAL A 174 8.87 -8.20 -0.79
C VAL A 174 10.38 -7.97 -0.78
N PHE A 175 11.13 -9.02 -0.51
CA PHE A 175 12.59 -9.03 -0.59
C PHE A 175 13.03 -9.89 -1.76
N LYS A 176 14.06 -9.45 -2.48
CA LYS A 176 14.76 -10.27 -3.46
C LYS A 176 15.91 -11.00 -2.75
N ILE A 177 15.86 -12.33 -2.76
CA ILE A 177 16.81 -13.18 -2.01
C ILE A 177 18.09 -13.45 -2.81
N LYS A 178 18.10 -13.16 -4.12
CA LYS A 178 19.25 -13.31 -5.03
C LYS A 178 19.80 -11.98 -5.52
#